data_AF-A0A495WZ16-F1
#
_entry.id   AF-A0A495WZ16-F1
#
_cell.length_a   1.000
_cell.length_b   1.000
_cell.length_c   1.000
_cell.angle_alpha   90.00
_cell.angle_beta   90.00
_cell.angle_gamma   90.00
#
_symmetry.space_group_name_H-M   'P 1'
#
loop_
_entity.id
_entity.type
_entity.pdbx_description
1 polymer ?
#
loop_
_entity_poly.entity_id
_entity_poly.type
_entity_poly.pdbx_seq_one_letter_code
_entity_poly.pdbx_strand_id
1 'polypeptide(L)'
;MDRICQTQGCGAVIPPQKGSARPRKFCEACRPPRNRPNPRVIKLPTTPAPEPDTTASVPPLVATYRERLEVAGRLDSPEGAHVLLLASLLTGGAHTASGAAALSRELRAAMEVALEGAPREPDKLDELAARRAAKAAGAS
;
A
#
# COMPACT_ATOMS: atom_id res chain seq x y z
N MET A 1 -1.08 -45.16 -5.54
CA MET A 1 -2.33 -45.95 -5.59
C MET A 1 -3.28 -45.22 -6.51
N ASP A 2 -3.47 -45.77 -7.71
CA ASP A 2 -4.36 -45.19 -8.70
C ASP A 2 -5.82 -45.37 -8.25
N ARG A 3 -6.60 -44.29 -8.30
CA ARG A 3 -7.99 -44.31 -7.86
C ARG A 3 -8.88 -44.60 -9.05
N ILE A 4 -9.79 -45.56 -8.89
CA ILE A 4 -10.72 -45.97 -9.94
C ILE A 4 -12.07 -45.28 -9.69
N CYS A 5 -12.75 -44.91 -10.77
CA CYS A 5 -14.11 -44.39 -10.75
C CYS A 5 -15.08 -45.36 -10.06
N GLN A 6 -15.84 -44.89 -9.06
CA GLN A 6 -16.80 -45.71 -8.31
C GLN A 6 -18.16 -45.91 -9.02
N THR A 7 -18.34 -45.41 -10.25
CA THR A 7 -19.55 -45.66 -11.03
C THR A 7 -19.53 -47.08 -11.58
N GLN A 8 -20.62 -47.84 -11.36
CA GLN A 8 -20.78 -49.18 -11.93
C GLN A 8 -20.57 -49.14 -13.46
N GLY A 9 -19.63 -49.94 -13.96
CA GLY A 9 -19.35 -50.09 -15.39
C GLY A 9 -18.36 -49.08 -16.02
N CYS A 10 -17.86 -48.07 -15.29
CA CYS A 10 -16.91 -47.10 -15.88
C CYS A 10 -15.45 -47.55 -15.78
N GLY A 11 -14.98 -47.98 -14.60
CA GLY A 11 -13.62 -48.48 -14.40
C GLY A 11 -12.47 -47.50 -14.72
N ALA A 12 -12.75 -46.26 -15.12
CA ALA A 12 -11.74 -45.31 -15.53
C ALA A 12 -10.82 -44.88 -14.39
N VAL A 13 -9.53 -44.72 -14.69
CA VAL A 13 -8.53 -44.20 -13.74
C VAL A 13 -8.72 -42.70 -13.56
N ILE A 14 -8.85 -42.26 -12.30
CA ILE A 14 -8.98 -40.85 -11.94
C ILE A 14 -7.58 -40.25 -11.85
N PRO A 15 -7.26 -39.19 -12.61
CA PRO A 15 -5.94 -38.57 -12.56
C PRO A 15 -5.67 -37.97 -11.17
N PRO A 16 -4.40 -37.93 -10.73
CA PRO A 16 -4.03 -37.35 -9.44
C PRO A 16 -4.41 -35.86 -9.40
N GLN A 17 -5.17 -35.49 -8.38
CA GLN A 17 -5.62 -34.11 -8.22
C GLN A 17 -4.53 -33.26 -7.56
N LYS A 18 -4.33 -32.04 -8.09
CA LYS A 18 -3.44 -31.06 -7.50
C LYS A 18 -4.19 -30.24 -6.44
N GLY A 19 -3.58 -30.04 -5.27
CA GLY A 19 -4.11 -29.18 -4.19
C GLY A 19 -4.69 -29.95 -2.99
N SER A 20 -5.10 -29.20 -1.97
CA SER A 20 -5.60 -29.73 -0.68
C SER A 20 -7.07 -30.16 -0.70
N ALA A 21 -7.73 -30.12 -1.86
CA ALA A 21 -9.14 -30.46 -1.99
C ALA A 21 -9.37 -31.96 -1.73
N ARG A 22 -10.57 -32.30 -1.24
CA ARG A 22 -10.96 -33.70 -1.03
C ARG A 22 -10.89 -34.46 -2.36
N PRO A 23 -10.15 -35.58 -2.42
CA PRO A 23 -9.96 -36.30 -3.67
C PRO A 23 -11.27 -36.89 -4.22
N ARG A 24 -11.44 -36.82 -5.55
CA ARG A 24 -12.66 -37.26 -6.26
C ARG A 24 -12.88 -38.77 -6.19
N LYS A 25 -14.17 -39.15 -6.18
CA LYS A 25 -14.66 -40.54 -6.22
C LYS A 25 -15.10 -41.01 -7.61
N PHE A 26 -15.34 -40.07 -8.52
CA PHE A 26 -15.89 -40.32 -9.86
C PHE A 26 -15.06 -39.58 -10.90
N CYS A 27 -14.94 -40.15 -12.11
CA CYS A 27 -14.29 -39.51 -13.24
C CYS A 27 -15.09 -38.30 -13.75
N GLU A 28 -14.48 -37.50 -14.60
CA GLU A 28 -15.11 -36.28 -15.14
C GLU A 28 -16.26 -36.58 -16.10
N ALA A 29 -16.21 -37.73 -16.77
CA ALA A 29 -17.29 -38.19 -17.66
C ALA A 29 -18.55 -38.60 -16.89
N CYS A 30 -18.41 -39.40 -15.82
CA CYS A 30 -19.56 -39.86 -15.03
C CYS A 30 -20.12 -38.77 -14.11
N ARG A 31 -19.28 -37.84 -13.64
CA ARG A 31 -19.73 -36.74 -12.78
C ARG A 31 -18.92 -35.48 -13.05
N PRO A 32 -19.29 -34.67 -14.06
CA PRO A 32 -18.59 -33.45 -14.39
C PRO A 32 -18.60 -32.48 -13.21
N PRO A 33 -17.52 -31.70 -13.04
CA PRO A 33 -17.46 -30.73 -11.96
C PRO A 33 -18.59 -29.71 -12.13
N ARG A 34 -19.35 -29.47 -11.07
CA ARG A 34 -20.30 -28.36 -11.02
C ARG A 34 -19.49 -27.09 -10.85
N ASN A 35 -19.02 -26.53 -11.97
CA ASN A 35 -18.37 -25.22 -11.99
C ASN A 35 -19.44 -24.14 -11.81
N ARG A 36 -20.03 -24.08 -10.60
CA ARG A 36 -20.92 -22.97 -10.25
C ARG A 36 -20.00 -21.75 -10.08
N PRO A 37 -20.17 -20.69 -10.88
CA PRO A 37 -19.42 -19.46 -10.65
C PRO A 37 -19.69 -19.04 -9.21
N ASN A 38 -18.63 -18.88 -8.42
CA ASN A 38 -18.77 -18.40 -7.06
C ASN A 38 -19.28 -16.96 -7.14
N PRO A 39 -20.51 -16.65 -6.68
CA PRO A 39 -21.06 -15.30 -6.79
C PRO A 39 -20.26 -14.27 -6.00
N ARG A 40 -19.32 -14.70 -5.14
CA ARG A 40 -18.42 -13.83 -4.37
C ARG A 40 -17.11 -13.49 -5.07
N VAL A 41 -16.80 -14.09 -6.22
CA VAL A 41 -15.57 -13.79 -6.97
C VAL A 41 -15.90 -12.76 -8.04
N ILE A 42 -15.70 -11.49 -7.70
CA ILE A 42 -15.75 -10.38 -8.66
C ILE A 42 -14.42 -10.39 -9.41
N LYS A 43 -14.46 -10.61 -10.72
CA LYS A 43 -13.29 -10.40 -11.58
C LYS A 43 -13.04 -8.89 -11.64
N LEU A 44 -12.03 -8.41 -10.91
CA LEU A 44 -11.60 -7.03 -11.07
C LEU A 44 -11.03 -6.84 -12.48
N PRO A 45 -11.44 -5.79 -13.22
CA PRO A 45 -10.74 -5.44 -14.45
C PRO A 45 -9.27 -5.16 -14.07
N THR A 46 -8.35 -5.84 -14.75
CA THR A 46 -6.93 -5.48 -14.71
C THR A 46 -6.81 -4.20 -15.51
N THR A 47 -6.85 -3.05 -14.82
CA THR A 47 -6.47 -1.78 -15.43
C THR A 47 -4.97 -1.88 -15.73
N PRO A 48 -4.52 -1.69 -16.98
CA PRO A 48 -3.10 -1.65 -17.28
C PRO A 48 -2.44 -0.57 -16.41
N ALA A 49 -1.22 -0.84 -15.95
CA ALA A 49 -0.43 0.15 -15.23
C ALA A 49 -0.34 1.41 -16.09
N PRO A 50 -0.59 2.61 -15.54
CA PRO A 50 -0.43 3.84 -16.29
C PRO A 50 1.01 3.91 -16.81
N GLU A 51 1.18 4.12 -18.12
CA GLU A 51 2.50 4.38 -18.69
C GLU A 51 3.05 5.69 -18.11
N PRO A 52 4.36 5.78 -17.83
CA PRO A 52 4.93 6.99 -17.28
C PRO A 52 4.87 8.09 -18.34
N ASP A 53 3.95 9.04 -18.19
CA ASP A 53 3.93 10.29 -18.96
C ASP A 53 5.25 11.04 -18.70
N THR A 54 6.17 10.95 -19.65
CA THR A 54 7.51 11.57 -19.61
C THR A 54 7.51 13.11 -19.66
N THR A 55 6.34 13.73 -19.61
CA THR A 55 6.15 15.20 -19.59
C THR A 55 5.44 15.68 -18.31
N ALA A 56 5.23 14.79 -17.34
CA ALA A 56 4.45 15.10 -16.16
C ALA A 56 5.20 16.06 -15.22
N SER A 57 4.70 17.29 -15.16
CA SER A 57 4.91 18.18 -14.03
C SER A 57 4.73 17.41 -12.72
N VAL A 58 5.67 17.55 -11.78
CA VAL A 58 5.61 16.88 -10.48
C VAL A 58 4.23 17.14 -9.86
N PRO A 59 3.47 16.10 -9.46
CA PRO A 59 2.15 16.31 -8.90
C PRO A 59 2.22 17.30 -7.73
N PRO A 60 1.28 18.27 -7.63
CA PRO A 60 1.34 19.33 -6.62
C PRO A 60 1.52 18.79 -5.19
N LEU A 61 0.88 17.66 -4.88
CA LEU A 61 1.01 17.00 -3.58
C LEU A 61 2.44 16.54 -3.30
N VAL A 62 3.10 15.92 -4.29
CA VAL A 62 4.48 15.43 -4.17
C VAL A 62 5.43 16.61 -3.98
N ALA A 63 5.21 17.71 -4.71
CA ALA A 63 5.99 18.93 -4.57
C ALA A 63 5.88 19.52 -3.14
N THR A 64 4.67 19.56 -2.57
CA THR A 64 4.47 20.05 -1.19
C THR A 64 5.20 19.20 -0.14
N TYR A 65 5.17 17.87 -0.25
CA TYR A 65 5.90 17.01 0.69
C TYR A 65 7.41 17.13 0.52
N ARG A 66 7.88 17.28 -0.72
CA ARG A 66 9.29 17.52 -1.02
C ARG A 66 9.82 18.79 -0.34
N GLU A 67 9.12 19.90 -0.52
CA GLU A 67 9.49 21.18 0.10
C GLU A 67 9.56 21.08 1.63
N ARG A 68 8.57 20.41 2.25
CA ARG A 68 8.57 20.21 3.71
C ARG A 68 9.75 19.37 4.20
N LEU A 69 10.14 18.34 3.43
CA LEU A 69 11.31 17.52 3.76
C LEU A 69 12.62 18.27 3.51
N GLU A 70 12.69 19.12 2.48
CA GLU A 70 13.83 19.99 2.22
C GLU A 70 14.06 20.98 3.37
N VAL A 71 13.00 21.66 3.82
CA VAL A 71 13.05 22.57 4.98
C VAL A 71 13.50 21.83 6.25
N ALA A 72 13.05 20.59 6.44
CA ALA A 72 13.45 19.77 7.58
C ALA A 72 14.86 19.15 7.45
N GLY A 73 15.53 19.30 6.30
CA GLY A 73 16.81 18.63 6.03
C GLY A 73 16.72 17.11 5.97
N ARG A 74 15.55 16.58 5.58
CA ARG A 74 15.20 15.15 5.56
C ARG A 74 14.92 14.61 4.15
N LEU A 75 15.16 15.41 3.11
CA LEU A 75 14.89 15.01 1.73
C LEU A 75 15.66 13.73 1.34
N ASP A 76 16.96 13.66 1.68
CA ASP A 76 17.85 12.58 1.28
C ASP A 76 17.84 11.39 2.26
N SER A 77 16.91 11.38 3.22
CA SER A 77 16.78 10.28 4.17
C SER A 77 15.92 9.14 3.61
N PRO A 78 16.09 7.89 4.08
CA PRO A 78 15.24 6.78 3.65
C PRO A 78 13.77 7.01 3.99
N GLU A 79 13.48 7.68 5.10
CA GLU A 79 12.13 8.08 5.51
C GLU A 79 11.56 9.14 4.56
N GLY A 80 12.36 10.15 4.17
CA GLY A 80 11.99 11.16 3.19
C GLY A 80 11.65 10.56 1.82
N ALA A 81 12.47 9.61 1.35
CA ALA A 81 12.20 8.87 0.12
C ALA A 81 10.88 8.06 0.20
N HIS A 82 10.60 7.45 1.37
CA HIS A 82 9.37 6.71 1.59
C HIS A 82 8.12 7.59 1.52
N VAL A 83 8.17 8.79 2.12
CA VAL A 83 7.08 9.79 2.04
C VAL A 83 6.79 10.18 0.58
N LEU A 84 7.83 10.47 -0.20
CA LEU A 84 7.67 10.86 -1.61
C LEU A 84 7.08 9.72 -2.47
N LEU A 85 7.48 8.48 -2.20
CA LEU A 85 6.89 7.30 -2.84
C LEU A 85 5.39 7.18 -2.54
N LEU A 86 5.00 7.29 -1.26
CA LEU A 86 3.59 7.22 -0.86
C LEU A 86 2.75 8.36 -1.45
N ALA A 87 3.29 9.58 -1.51
CA ALA A 87 2.63 10.72 -2.13
C ALA A 87 2.42 10.49 -3.64
N SER A 88 3.43 9.98 -4.33
CA SER A 88 3.34 9.63 -5.76
C SER A 88 2.29 8.56 -6.01
N LEU A 89 2.30 7.49 -5.21
CA LEU A 89 1.30 6.43 -5.26
C LEU A 89 -0.11 6.98 -5.09
N LEU A 90 -0.34 7.82 -4.08
CA LEU A 90 -1.66 8.40 -3.82
C LEU A 90 -2.16 9.25 -5.00
N THR A 91 -1.27 9.97 -5.69
CA THR A 91 -1.63 10.77 -6.88
C THR A 91 -1.86 9.96 -8.15
N GLY A 92 -1.36 8.72 -8.24
CA GLY A 92 -1.48 7.87 -9.43
C GLY A 92 -2.90 7.40 -9.77
N GLY A 93 -3.90 7.68 -8.92
CA GLY A 93 -5.33 7.53 -9.25
C GLY A 93 -5.88 6.10 -9.34
N ALA A 94 -5.04 5.08 -9.38
CA ALA A 94 -5.44 3.67 -9.51
C ALA A 94 -5.79 2.99 -8.17
N HIS A 95 -6.64 3.63 -7.35
CA HIS A 95 -7.00 3.13 -6.02
C HIS A 95 -8.51 3.01 -5.83
N THR A 96 -8.93 2.00 -5.06
CA THR A 96 -10.27 1.99 -4.46
C THR A 96 -10.34 3.06 -3.37
N ALA A 97 -11.55 3.51 -3.00
CA ALA A 97 -11.71 4.50 -1.93
C ALA A 97 -11.07 4.08 -0.60
N SER A 98 -11.12 2.78 -0.26
CA SER A 98 -10.46 2.22 0.92
C SER A 98 -8.93 2.21 0.78
N GLY A 99 -8.41 1.92 -0.41
CA GLY A 99 -6.98 1.98 -0.73
C GLY A 99 -6.42 3.40 -0.62
N ALA A 100 -7.11 4.39 -1.19
CA ALA A 100 -6.74 5.80 -1.08
C ALA A 100 -6.75 6.28 0.39
N ALA A 101 -7.75 5.88 1.18
CA ALA A 101 -7.81 6.21 2.59
C ALA A 101 -6.67 5.55 3.41
N ALA A 102 -6.27 4.33 3.05
CA ALA A 102 -5.13 3.66 3.68
C ALA A 102 -3.81 4.37 3.35
N LEU A 103 -3.56 4.67 2.07
CA LEU A 103 -2.38 5.43 1.64
C LEU A 103 -2.31 6.82 2.30
N SER A 104 -3.44 7.50 2.45
CA SER A 104 -3.48 8.80 3.14
C SER A 104 -3.09 8.70 4.61
N ARG A 105 -3.51 7.65 5.31
CA ARG A 105 -3.10 7.42 6.71
C ARG A 105 -1.63 7.08 6.82
N GLU A 106 -1.13 6.22 5.93
CA GLU A 106 0.27 5.83 5.91
C GLU A 106 1.18 7.01 5.59
N LEU A 107 0.81 7.84 4.61
CA LEU A 107 1.55 9.05 4.26
C LEU A 107 1.68 10.01 5.45
N ARG A 108 0.64 10.11 6.29
CA ARG A 108 0.70 10.90 7.52
C ARG A 108 1.70 10.31 8.51
N ALA A 109 1.62 9.01 8.77
CA ALA A 109 2.52 8.31 9.70
C ALA A 109 3.99 8.38 9.24
N ALA A 110 4.23 8.13 7.95
CA ALA A 110 5.57 8.23 7.37
C ALA A 110 6.16 9.64 7.49
N MET A 111 5.33 10.70 7.33
CA MET A 111 5.79 12.07 7.52
C MET A 111 6.15 12.37 8.97
N GLU A 112 5.38 11.87 9.94
CA GLU A 112 5.70 12.02 11.36
C GLU A 112 7.05 11.39 11.70
N VAL A 113 7.32 10.19 11.20
CA VAL A 113 8.61 9.49 11.36
C VAL A 113 9.74 10.24 10.66
N ALA A 114 9.52 10.70 9.42
CA ALA A 114 10.54 11.43 8.67
C ALA A 114 10.97 12.73 9.35
N LEU A 115 10.04 13.39 10.06
CA LEU A 115 10.30 14.61 10.81
C LEU A 115 10.83 14.38 12.22
N GLU A 116 10.94 13.13 12.67
CA GLU A 116 11.42 12.83 14.01
C GLU A 116 12.88 13.30 14.19
N GLY A 117 13.11 14.03 15.29
CA GLY A 117 14.41 14.63 15.59
C GLY A 117 14.88 15.71 14.61
N ALA A 118 14.02 16.18 13.69
CA ALA A 118 14.36 17.34 12.85
C ALA A 118 14.39 18.62 13.70
N PRO A 119 15.38 19.51 13.49
CA PRO A 119 15.41 20.78 14.17
C PRO A 119 14.16 21.59 13.78
N ARG A 120 13.33 21.93 14.76
CA ARG A 120 12.16 22.79 14.55
C ARG A 120 12.62 24.24 14.59
N GLU A 121 12.13 25.04 13.63
CA GLU A 121 12.32 26.48 13.64
C GLU A 121 11.65 27.08 14.90
N PRO A 122 12.38 27.92 15.67
CA PRO A 122 11.85 28.47 16.92
C PRO A 122 10.61 29.29 16.63
N ASP A 123 9.56 29.06 17.41
CA ASP A 123 8.32 29.79 17.24
C ASP A 123 8.26 31.07 18.10
N LYS A 124 7.20 31.86 17.93
CA LYS A 124 7.03 33.13 18.65
C LYS A 124 7.00 32.94 20.17
N LEU A 125 6.61 31.78 20.67
CA LEU A 125 6.59 31.48 22.10
C LEU A 125 8.01 31.17 22.59
N ASP A 126 8.80 30.44 21.80
CA ASP A 126 10.22 30.19 22.07
C ASP A 126 11.01 31.51 22.15
N GLU A 127 10.76 32.44 21.22
CA GLU A 127 11.35 33.78 21.27
C GLU A 127 10.97 34.55 22.54
N LEU A 128 9.70 34.47 22.96
CA LEU A 128 9.21 35.17 24.14
C LEU A 128 9.82 34.58 25.42
N ALA A 129 9.95 33.25 25.48
CA ALA A 129 10.62 32.55 26.56
C ALA A 129 12.11 32.93 26.64
N ALA A 130 12.81 32.98 25.50
CA ALA A 130 14.19 33.41 25.42
C ALA A 130 14.37 34.86 25.90
N ARG A 131 13.47 35.78 25.51
CA ARG A 131 13.48 37.18 25.99
C ARG A 131 13.27 37.27 27.50
N ARG A 132 12.39 36.45 28.07
CA ARG A 132 12.17 36.39 29.53
C ARG A 132 13.39 35.87 30.27
N ALA A 133 14.01 34.80 29.77
CA ALA A 133 15.22 34.22 30.34
C ALA A 133 16.39 35.21 30.32
N ALA A 134 16.60 35.90 29.19
CA ALA A 134 17.63 36.94 29.07
C ALA A 134 17.41 38.10 30.05
N LYS A 135 16.16 38.53 30.25
CA LYS A 135 15.82 39.58 31.22
C LYS A 135 16.06 39.14 32.67
N ALA A 136 15.81 37.87 32.99
CA ALA A 136 16.09 37.32 34.33
C ALA A 136 17.59 37.17 34.61
N ALA A 137 18.38 36.78 33.60
CA ALA A 137 19.83 36.65 33.72
C ALA A 137 20.57 38.01 33.79
N GLY A 138 20.02 39.07 33.20
CA GLY A 138 20.56 40.43 33.26
C GLY A 138 20.12 41.26 34.48
N ALA A 139 19.36 40.67 35.41
CA ALA A 139 18.87 41.33 36.62
C ALA A 139 19.74 41.05 37.87
N SER A 140 20.98 40.59 37.68
CA SER A 140 22.01 40.41 38.70
C SER A 140 23.01 41.55 38.72
#